data_AF-A0A540X4D3-F1
#
_entry.id   AF-A0A540X4D3-F1
#
_cell.length_a   1.000
_cell.length_b   1.000
_cell.length_c   1.000
_cell.angle_alpha   90.00
_cell.angle_beta   90.00
_cell.angle_gamma   90.00
#
_symmetry.space_group_name_H-M   'P 1'
#
loop_
_entity.id
_entity.type
_entity.pdbx_description
1 polymer ?
#
loop_
_entity_poly.entity_id
_entity_poly.type
_entity_poly.pdbx_seq_one_letter_code
_entity_poly.pdbx_strand_id
1 'polypeptide(L)'
;MIERRVNGVVRAITLDVSIEREALAELALFERDPAGYKTKKQSAAEASAKTAKKGVALDVPNFEAFIRHVKNEGLTDNYRRYVLTPYLTAWGVALAERQLRDVTLTELYEILDRWSTARTARIIALKAFTKWLRERDMLRLAEDPTAELKVPPSKAEKSVRPKGYVLAAVEQAYAEANSQRLRDTLRIRATTGMHATEIDRVARGDGILTEVNDPCGIKGTVTFRQLKADMTHTISLDSETFAAFQRCQIVGRGLGDSGVVQMLRRIADRLRSKCTNEEERRSIVPLHPSQLRHSFSTWARTNGELVRPTGRGLPIEEVAAVMGHTNIKTTKKFYLTERVPPMIRLPLRLVHPADPSAESAAARKAASND
;
A
#
# COMPACT_ATOMS: atom_id res chain seq x y z
N MET A 1 -5.86 -33.27 -49.74
CA MET A 1 -6.49 -34.06 -48.65
C MET A 1 -6.21 -35.52 -48.95
N ILE A 2 -5.91 -36.34 -47.94
CA ILE A 2 -5.79 -37.79 -48.10
C ILE A 2 -7.10 -38.43 -47.63
N GLU A 3 -7.75 -39.19 -48.50
CA GLU A 3 -8.91 -40.01 -48.16
C GLU A 3 -8.63 -41.46 -48.56
N ARG A 4 -8.44 -42.35 -47.59
CA ARG A 4 -8.09 -43.76 -47.83
C ARG A 4 -8.75 -44.67 -46.83
N ARG A 5 -9.09 -45.89 -47.25
CA ARG A 5 -9.52 -46.96 -46.37
C ARG A 5 -8.31 -47.83 -46.01
N VAL A 6 -7.94 -47.87 -44.74
CA VAL A 6 -6.82 -48.68 -44.23
C VAL A 6 -7.35 -49.60 -43.14
N ASN A 7 -7.11 -50.91 -43.26
CA ASN A 7 -7.61 -51.94 -42.33
C ASN A 7 -9.12 -51.82 -42.04
N GLY A 8 -9.91 -51.55 -43.07
CA GLY A 8 -11.37 -51.41 -42.97
C GLY A 8 -11.88 -50.05 -42.50
N VAL A 9 -11.01 -49.17 -41.98
CA VAL A 9 -11.36 -47.83 -41.46
C VAL A 9 -11.06 -46.75 -42.50
N VAL A 10 -12.03 -45.87 -42.75
CA VAL A 10 -11.83 -44.69 -43.61
C VAL A 10 -11.09 -43.63 -42.81
N ARG A 11 -9.93 -43.20 -43.31
CA ARG A 11 -9.14 -42.08 -42.77
C ARG A 11 -9.20 -40.93 -43.76
N ALA A 12 -9.66 -39.77 -43.28
CA ALA A 12 -9.63 -38.50 -43.99
C ALA A 12 -8.69 -37.54 -43.25
N ILE A 13 -7.58 -37.15 -43.88
CA ILE A 13 -6.56 -36.28 -43.29
C ILE A 13 -6.37 -35.06 -44.19
N THR A 14 -6.65 -33.87 -43.63
CA THR A 14 -6.35 -32.59 -44.28
C THR A 14 -4.84 -32.34 -44.23
N LEU A 15 -4.24 -32.11 -45.39
CA LEU A 15 -2.80 -31.86 -45.50
C LEU A 15 -2.47 -30.38 -45.26
N ASP A 16 -1.27 -30.12 -44.76
CA ASP A 16 -0.76 -28.77 -44.49
C ASP A 16 0.08 -28.20 -45.65
N VAL A 17 -0.02 -28.80 -46.84
CA VAL A 17 0.78 -28.44 -48.03
C VAL A 17 -0.13 -27.90 -49.14
N SER A 18 0.38 -26.93 -49.91
CA SER A 18 -0.39 -26.22 -50.95
C SER A 18 -0.03 -26.66 -52.38
N ILE A 19 0.96 -27.52 -52.55
CA ILE A 19 1.41 -27.99 -53.86
C ILE A 19 1.30 -29.51 -54.00
N GLU A 20 0.97 -29.96 -55.20
CA GLU A 20 0.69 -31.37 -55.52
C GLU A 20 1.89 -32.29 -55.24
N ARG A 21 3.10 -31.87 -55.60
CA ARG A 21 4.34 -32.63 -55.37
C ARG A 21 4.53 -32.96 -53.88
N GLU A 22 4.25 -32.01 -53.00
CA GLU A 22 4.34 -32.21 -51.55
C GLU A 22 3.18 -33.05 -51.04
N ALA A 23 1.98 -32.91 -51.60
CA ALA A 23 0.84 -33.75 -51.25
C ALA A 23 1.08 -35.24 -51.57
N LEU A 24 1.76 -35.53 -52.69
CA LEU A 24 2.17 -36.89 -53.05
C LEU A 24 3.26 -37.43 -52.11
N ALA A 25 4.19 -36.58 -51.65
CA ALA A 25 5.18 -36.98 -50.65
C ALA A 25 4.55 -37.28 -49.28
N GLU A 26 3.59 -36.46 -48.84
CA GLU A 26 2.80 -36.69 -47.63
C GLU A 26 1.95 -37.97 -47.73
N LEU A 27 1.40 -38.27 -48.91
CA LEU A 27 0.69 -39.53 -49.18
C LEU A 27 1.61 -40.75 -49.05
N ALA A 28 2.82 -40.69 -49.60
CA ALA A 28 3.79 -41.77 -49.48
C ALA A 28 4.21 -42.03 -48.02
N LEU A 29 4.32 -40.96 -47.21
CA LEU A 29 4.57 -41.07 -45.77
C LEU A 29 3.38 -41.71 -45.03
N PHE A 30 2.16 -41.32 -45.37
CA PHE A 30 0.94 -41.93 -44.83
C PHE A 30 0.83 -43.41 -45.18
N GLU A 31 1.11 -43.81 -46.43
CA GLU A 31 1.02 -45.20 -46.87
C GLU A 31 2.06 -46.11 -46.19
N ARG A 32 3.22 -45.55 -45.81
CA ARG A 32 4.28 -46.28 -45.09
C ARG A 32 3.92 -46.58 -43.63
N ASP A 33 3.25 -45.65 -42.94
CA ASP A 33 2.75 -45.86 -41.57
C ASP A 33 1.42 -45.11 -41.35
N PRO A 34 0.29 -45.71 -41.75
CA PRO A 34 -1.00 -45.05 -41.64
C PRO A 34 -1.45 -44.80 -40.20
N ALA A 35 -0.96 -45.60 -39.24
CA ALA A 35 -1.35 -45.53 -37.84
C ALA A 35 -0.59 -44.41 -37.11
N GLY A 36 0.70 -44.25 -37.41
CA GLY A 36 1.57 -43.24 -36.81
C GLY A 36 1.65 -41.92 -37.56
N TYR A 37 1.14 -41.83 -38.79
CA TYR A 37 1.19 -40.60 -39.58
C TYR A 37 0.42 -39.44 -38.92
N LYS A 38 1.11 -38.31 -38.76
CA LYS A 38 0.57 -37.05 -38.26
C LYS A 38 1.09 -35.91 -39.11
N THR A 39 0.25 -34.91 -39.37
CA THR A 39 0.71 -33.72 -40.09
C THR A 39 1.64 -32.87 -39.23
N LYS A 40 2.37 -31.93 -39.85
CA LYS A 40 3.22 -30.98 -39.12
C LYS A 40 2.43 -30.18 -38.08
N LYS A 41 1.21 -29.72 -38.39
CA LYS A 41 0.36 -29.02 -37.41
C LYS A 41 -0.07 -29.91 -36.26
N GLN A 42 -0.44 -31.16 -36.53
CA GLN A 42 -0.84 -32.11 -35.48
C GLN A 42 0.34 -32.45 -34.54
N SER A 43 1.53 -32.65 -35.11
CA SER A 43 2.75 -32.89 -34.32
C SER A 43 3.15 -31.68 -33.48
N ALA A 44 3.04 -30.47 -34.03
CA ALA A 44 3.30 -29.23 -33.30
C ALA A 44 2.26 -28.97 -32.17
N ALA A 45 0.99 -29.29 -32.41
CA ALA A 45 -0.06 -29.19 -31.41
C ALA A 45 0.14 -30.18 -30.24
N GLU A 46 0.55 -31.41 -30.53
CA GLU A 46 0.86 -32.41 -29.48
C GLU A 46 2.12 -32.07 -28.69
N ALA A 47 3.17 -31.59 -29.34
CA ALA A 47 4.38 -31.11 -28.67
C ALA A 47 4.07 -29.91 -27.75
N SER A 48 3.26 -28.97 -28.23
CA SER A 48 2.79 -27.82 -27.44
C SER A 48 1.92 -28.25 -26.26
N ALA A 49 1.03 -29.23 -26.44
CA ALA A 49 0.20 -29.78 -25.37
C ALA A 49 1.01 -30.53 -24.29
N LYS A 50 2.09 -31.22 -24.67
CA LYS A 50 3.00 -31.91 -23.73
C LYS A 50 3.85 -30.92 -22.92
N THR A 51 4.36 -29.85 -23.54
CA THR A 51 5.11 -28.81 -22.84
C THR A 51 4.22 -28.00 -21.90
N ALA A 52 2.98 -27.70 -22.30
CA ALA A 52 2.02 -26.97 -21.49
C ALA A 52 1.65 -27.68 -20.17
N LYS A 53 1.68 -29.02 -20.11
CA LYS A 53 1.29 -29.79 -18.92
C LYS A 53 2.33 -29.79 -17.78
N LYS A 54 3.58 -29.39 -18.03
CA LYS A 54 4.68 -29.60 -17.07
C LYS A 54 5.02 -28.40 -16.18
N GLY A 55 4.40 -27.23 -16.37
CA GLY A 55 4.96 -25.97 -15.86
C GLY A 55 4.04 -25.03 -15.08
N VAL A 56 2.87 -25.46 -14.60
CA VAL A 56 1.86 -24.54 -14.04
C VAL A 56 1.61 -24.81 -12.56
N ALA A 57 2.68 -24.96 -11.79
CA ALA A 57 2.65 -25.05 -10.34
C ALA A 57 3.20 -23.76 -9.71
N LEU A 58 2.81 -23.48 -8.46
CA LEU A 58 3.45 -22.46 -7.64
C LEU A 58 4.72 -23.07 -7.00
N ASP A 59 5.72 -23.34 -7.83
CA ASP A 59 7.03 -23.85 -7.45
C ASP A 59 8.07 -22.72 -7.30
N VAL A 60 9.27 -23.06 -6.84
CA VAL A 60 10.36 -22.08 -6.65
C VAL A 60 10.70 -21.34 -7.95
N PRO A 61 10.89 -22.01 -9.11
CA PRO A 61 11.20 -21.33 -10.37
C PRO A 61 10.15 -20.31 -10.81
N ASN A 62 8.86 -20.69 -10.80
CA ASN A 62 7.79 -19.78 -11.21
C ASN A 62 7.59 -18.64 -10.21
N PHE A 63 7.73 -18.92 -8.92
CA PHE A 63 7.69 -17.90 -7.88
C PHE A 63 8.78 -16.83 -8.07
N GLU A 64 10.04 -17.24 -8.27
CA GLU A 64 11.14 -16.31 -8.51
C GLU A 64 10.97 -15.51 -9.80
N ALA A 65 10.52 -16.16 -10.87
CA ALA A 65 10.22 -15.51 -12.14
C ALA A 65 9.11 -14.45 -12.00
N PHE A 66 8.06 -14.78 -11.25
CA PHE A 66 6.98 -13.84 -10.95
C PHE A 66 7.47 -12.64 -10.14
N ILE A 67 8.23 -12.86 -9.05
CA ILE A 67 8.77 -11.79 -8.20
C ILE A 67 9.69 -10.85 -9.01
N ARG A 68 10.49 -11.40 -9.93
CA ARG A 68 11.33 -10.62 -10.85
C ARG A 68 10.47 -9.79 -11.81
N HIS A 69 9.43 -10.38 -12.37
CA HIS A 69 8.52 -9.67 -13.28
C HIS A 69 7.82 -8.49 -12.57
N VAL A 70 7.23 -8.69 -11.40
CA VAL A 70 6.56 -7.58 -10.68
C VAL A 70 7.54 -6.50 -10.22
N LYS A 71 8.82 -6.83 -10.01
CA LYS A 71 9.87 -5.83 -9.77
C LYS A 71 10.10 -4.98 -11.02
N ASN A 72 10.16 -5.59 -12.20
CA ASN A 72 10.36 -4.88 -13.47
C ASN A 72 9.15 -4.02 -13.86
N GLU A 73 7.94 -4.43 -13.49
CA GLU A 73 6.69 -3.64 -13.62
C GLU A 73 6.62 -2.44 -12.65
N GLY A 74 7.64 -2.24 -11.79
CA GLY A 74 7.70 -1.09 -10.89
C GLY A 74 6.83 -1.21 -9.64
N LEU A 75 6.33 -2.39 -9.27
CA LEU A 75 5.64 -2.57 -7.98
C LEU A 75 6.60 -2.27 -6.83
N THR A 76 6.13 -1.56 -5.80
CA THR A 76 6.98 -1.16 -4.66
C THR A 76 7.61 -2.35 -3.92
N ASP A 77 8.84 -2.17 -3.43
CA ASP A 77 9.57 -3.16 -2.63
C ASP A 77 8.79 -3.66 -1.43
N ASN A 78 8.08 -2.75 -0.75
CA ASN A 78 7.23 -3.09 0.39
C ASN A 78 6.09 -4.02 -0.01
N TYR A 79 5.42 -3.77 -1.13
CA TYR A 79 4.34 -4.63 -1.58
C TYR A 79 4.85 -6.03 -1.92
N ARG A 80 6.00 -6.14 -2.60
CA ARG A 80 6.62 -7.45 -2.90
C ARG A 80 6.98 -8.19 -1.59
N ARG A 81 7.70 -7.51 -0.69
CA ARG A 81 8.23 -8.11 0.55
C ARG A 81 7.17 -8.48 1.58
N TYR A 82 6.14 -7.65 1.75
CA TYR A 82 5.15 -7.81 2.84
C TYR A 82 3.80 -8.32 2.38
N VAL A 83 3.50 -8.30 1.08
CA VAL A 83 2.24 -8.82 0.54
C VAL A 83 2.52 -10.05 -0.32
N LEU A 84 3.21 -9.91 -1.46
CA LEU A 84 3.33 -11.02 -2.40
C LEU A 84 4.13 -12.20 -1.84
N THR A 85 5.34 -11.95 -1.33
CA THR A 85 6.24 -13.01 -0.86
C THR A 85 5.60 -13.85 0.26
N PRO A 86 5.15 -13.30 1.41
CA PRO A 86 4.67 -14.14 2.51
C PRO A 86 3.42 -14.94 2.14
N TYR A 87 2.49 -14.35 1.38
CA TYR A 87 1.24 -15.03 1.02
C TYR A 87 1.43 -16.08 -0.07
N LEU A 88 2.29 -15.83 -1.07
CA LEU A 88 2.59 -16.83 -2.09
C LEU A 88 3.43 -17.97 -1.53
N THR A 89 4.37 -17.72 -0.61
CA THR A 89 5.07 -18.79 0.08
C THR A 89 4.09 -19.67 0.87
N ALA A 90 3.13 -19.07 1.59
CA ALA A 90 2.09 -19.83 2.29
C ALA A 90 1.24 -20.67 1.34
N TRP A 91 0.91 -20.15 0.16
CA TRP A 91 0.22 -20.90 -0.88
C TRP A 91 1.06 -22.03 -1.46
N GLY A 92 2.34 -21.80 -1.75
CA GLY A 92 3.24 -22.83 -2.27
C GLY A 92 3.34 -24.03 -1.31
N VAL A 93 3.44 -23.76 0.00
CA VAL A 93 3.39 -24.80 1.03
C VAL A 93 2.05 -25.52 1.06
N ALA A 94 0.93 -24.78 1.04
CA ALA A 94 -0.41 -25.39 1.13
C ALA A 94 -0.81 -26.19 -0.10
N LEU A 95 -0.34 -25.78 -1.29
CA LEU A 95 -0.58 -26.49 -2.55
C LEU A 95 0.46 -27.59 -2.80
N ALA A 96 1.56 -27.62 -2.04
CA ALA A 96 2.62 -28.63 -2.13
C ALA A 96 3.09 -28.88 -3.57
N GLU A 97 3.36 -27.79 -4.31
CA GLU A 97 3.79 -27.83 -5.73
C GLU A 97 2.83 -28.55 -6.69
N ARG A 98 1.56 -28.74 -6.30
CA ARG A 98 0.53 -29.27 -7.20
C ARG A 98 0.34 -28.39 -8.42
N GLN A 99 0.01 -29.02 -9.54
CA GLN A 99 -0.38 -28.33 -10.76
C GLN A 99 -1.66 -27.53 -10.51
N LEU A 100 -1.63 -26.23 -10.78
CA LEU A 100 -2.77 -25.34 -10.56
C LEU A 100 -4.00 -25.73 -11.38
N ARG A 101 -3.79 -26.42 -12.51
CA ARG A 101 -4.88 -26.93 -13.36
C ARG A 101 -5.72 -28.01 -12.69
N ASP A 102 -5.14 -28.72 -11.72
CA ASP A 102 -5.78 -29.81 -10.99
C ASP A 102 -6.31 -29.34 -9.62
N VAL A 103 -6.16 -28.04 -9.31
CA VAL A 103 -6.67 -27.45 -8.08
C VAL A 103 -8.10 -26.98 -8.36
N THR A 104 -9.02 -27.36 -7.49
CA THR A 104 -10.42 -26.94 -7.60
C THR A 104 -10.70 -25.70 -6.78
N LEU A 105 -11.76 -24.96 -7.13
CA LEU A 105 -12.22 -23.81 -6.35
C LEU A 105 -12.58 -24.21 -4.90
N THR A 106 -13.17 -25.39 -4.71
CA THR A 106 -13.53 -25.92 -3.38
C THR A 106 -12.30 -26.12 -2.51
N GLU A 107 -11.24 -26.74 -3.04
CA GLU A 107 -9.98 -26.92 -2.31
C GLU A 107 -9.35 -25.57 -1.91
N LEU A 108 -9.40 -24.56 -2.79
CA LEU A 108 -8.90 -23.23 -2.44
C LEU A 108 -9.68 -22.63 -1.26
N TYR A 109 -11.00 -22.81 -1.21
CA TYR A 109 -11.79 -22.34 -0.07
C TYR A 109 -11.46 -23.10 1.22
N GLU A 110 -11.30 -24.42 1.16
CA GLU A 110 -10.89 -25.22 2.32
C GLU A 110 -9.53 -24.79 2.87
N ILE A 111 -8.55 -24.54 2.00
CA ILE A 111 -7.23 -24.02 2.41
C ILE A 111 -7.38 -22.64 3.04
N LEU A 112 -8.19 -21.76 2.43
CA LEU A 112 -8.43 -20.42 2.95
C LEU A 112 -9.15 -20.42 4.30
N ASP A 113 -10.02 -21.38 4.57
CA ASP A 113 -10.77 -21.51 5.83
C ASP A 113 -9.89 -22.02 6.98
N ARG A 114 -8.81 -22.75 6.67
CA ARG A 114 -7.78 -23.12 7.66
C ARG A 114 -6.96 -21.93 8.17
N TRP A 115 -6.95 -20.82 7.43
CA TRP A 115 -6.23 -19.61 7.84
C TRP A 115 -7.15 -18.60 8.53
N SER A 116 -6.85 -18.29 9.79
CA SER A 116 -7.68 -17.40 10.63
C SER A 116 -7.63 -15.91 10.25
N THR A 117 -6.65 -15.47 9.45
CA THR A 117 -6.43 -14.05 9.14
C THR A 117 -6.07 -13.82 7.67
N ALA A 118 -6.15 -12.56 7.21
CA ALA A 118 -5.64 -12.10 5.91
C ALA A 118 -6.12 -12.89 4.67
N ARG A 119 -7.36 -13.40 4.70
CA ARG A 119 -8.01 -14.07 3.56
C ARG A 119 -7.94 -13.26 2.26
N THR A 120 -8.34 -11.99 2.32
CA THR A 120 -8.36 -11.08 1.16
C THR A 120 -6.97 -10.93 0.53
N ALA A 121 -5.93 -10.72 1.34
CA ALA A 121 -4.58 -10.53 0.84
C ALA A 121 -4.00 -11.80 0.19
N ARG A 122 -4.35 -12.98 0.73
CA ARG A 122 -3.98 -14.27 0.13
C ARG A 122 -4.65 -14.51 -1.21
N ILE A 123 -5.94 -14.19 -1.34
CA ILE A 123 -6.65 -14.29 -2.62
C ILE A 123 -6.04 -13.35 -3.65
N ILE A 124 -5.75 -12.09 -3.26
CA ILE A 124 -5.12 -11.10 -4.15
C ILE A 124 -3.75 -11.60 -4.63
N ALA A 125 -2.92 -12.12 -3.73
CA ALA A 125 -1.60 -12.62 -4.08
C ALA A 125 -1.68 -13.79 -5.07
N LEU A 126 -2.55 -14.77 -4.82
CA LEU A 126 -2.72 -15.92 -5.71
C LEU A 126 -3.28 -15.52 -7.07
N LYS A 127 -4.29 -14.64 -7.12
CA LYS A 127 -4.84 -14.10 -8.38
C LYS A 127 -3.82 -13.31 -9.18
N ALA A 128 -2.93 -12.57 -8.51
CA ALA A 128 -1.86 -11.85 -9.21
C ALA A 128 -0.89 -12.82 -9.90
N PHE A 129 -0.57 -13.94 -9.24
CA PHE A 129 0.27 -14.99 -9.81
C PHE A 129 -0.41 -15.73 -10.97
N THR A 130 -1.66 -16.15 -10.83
CA THR A 130 -2.39 -16.84 -11.91
C THR A 130 -2.64 -15.92 -13.11
N LYS A 131 -2.93 -14.63 -12.88
CA LYS A 131 -3.00 -13.62 -13.95
C LYS A 131 -1.69 -13.55 -14.74
N TRP A 132 -0.55 -13.53 -14.04
CA TRP A 132 0.77 -13.51 -14.66
C TRP A 132 1.06 -14.76 -15.50
N LEU A 133 0.64 -15.95 -15.03
CA LEU A 133 0.71 -17.19 -15.80
C LEU A 133 -0.17 -17.14 -17.05
N ARG A 134 -1.38 -16.55 -16.95
CA ARG A 134 -2.28 -16.36 -18.10
C ARG A 134 -1.71 -15.41 -19.14
N GLU A 135 -1.05 -14.33 -18.72
CA GLU A 135 -0.38 -13.38 -19.62
C GLU A 135 0.81 -13.98 -20.39
N ARG A 136 1.28 -15.17 -19.98
CA ARG A 136 2.36 -15.92 -20.63
C ARG A 136 1.87 -17.18 -21.34
N ASP A 137 0.56 -17.31 -21.52
CA ASP A 137 -0.10 -18.50 -22.10
C ASP A 137 0.25 -19.82 -21.38
N MET A 138 0.72 -19.75 -20.13
CA MET A 138 1.04 -20.93 -19.32
C MET A 138 -0.22 -21.53 -18.68
N LEU A 139 -1.22 -20.69 -18.41
CA LEU A 139 -2.49 -21.07 -17.81
C LEU A 139 -3.62 -20.51 -18.68
N ARG A 140 -4.65 -21.31 -18.99
CA ARG A 140 -5.85 -20.80 -19.67
C ARG A 140 -6.88 -20.31 -18.64
N LEU A 141 -7.77 -19.42 -19.06
CA LEU A 141 -8.84 -18.93 -18.17
C LEU A 141 -9.73 -20.07 -17.64
N ALA A 142 -10.05 -21.06 -18.47
CA ALA A 142 -10.85 -22.22 -18.08
C ALA A 142 -10.10 -23.18 -17.13
N GLU A 143 -8.78 -23.06 -17.05
CA GLU A 143 -7.92 -23.87 -16.18
C GLU A 143 -7.51 -23.10 -14.91
N ASP A 144 -7.86 -21.80 -14.80
CA ASP A 144 -7.44 -20.95 -13.69
C ASP A 144 -8.35 -21.19 -12.47
N PRO A 145 -7.82 -21.82 -11.40
CA PRO A 145 -8.63 -22.18 -10.24
C PRO A 145 -9.08 -20.94 -9.44
N THR A 146 -8.51 -19.77 -9.74
CA THR A 146 -8.81 -18.51 -9.09
C THR A 146 -9.78 -17.64 -9.87
N ALA A 147 -10.18 -18.02 -11.08
CA ALA A 147 -11.02 -17.19 -11.94
C ALA A 147 -12.31 -16.76 -11.21
N GLU A 148 -13.00 -17.71 -10.59
CA GLU A 148 -14.25 -17.51 -9.87
C GLU A 148 -14.07 -17.20 -8.37
N LEU A 149 -12.84 -17.25 -7.85
CA LEU A 149 -12.55 -17.00 -6.45
C LEU A 149 -12.90 -15.55 -6.10
N LYS A 150 -13.91 -15.32 -5.26
CA LYS A 150 -14.36 -13.96 -4.94
C LYS A 150 -13.44 -13.35 -3.89
N VAL A 151 -12.87 -12.19 -4.19
CA VAL A 151 -12.18 -11.38 -3.19
C VAL A 151 -13.28 -10.77 -2.31
N PRO A 152 -13.37 -11.14 -1.01
CA PRO A 152 -14.36 -10.53 -0.14
C PRO A 152 -14.14 -9.01 -0.14
N PRO A 153 -15.21 -8.21 -0.28
CA PRO A 153 -15.06 -6.77 -0.14
C PRO A 153 -14.40 -6.52 1.22
N SER A 154 -13.43 -5.61 1.25
CA SER A 154 -12.83 -5.21 2.52
C SER A 154 -13.97 -4.69 3.39
N LYS A 155 -14.44 -5.49 4.35
CA LYS A 155 -15.41 -5.03 5.33
C LYS A 155 -14.76 -3.82 5.95
N ALA A 156 -15.37 -2.64 5.78
CA ALA A 156 -14.94 -1.47 6.49
C ALA A 156 -15.22 -1.75 7.96
N GLU A 157 -14.27 -2.37 8.65
CA GLU A 157 -14.25 -2.53 10.11
C GLU A 157 -13.99 -1.14 10.74
N LYS A 158 -14.81 -0.17 10.33
CA LYS A 158 -14.68 1.26 10.59
C LYS A 158 -15.81 1.81 11.44
N SER A 159 -16.89 1.05 11.69
CA SER A 159 -18.03 1.54 12.48
C SER A 159 -18.20 0.90 13.87
N VAL A 160 -17.42 -0.14 14.22
CA VAL A 160 -17.72 -0.94 15.44
C VAL A 160 -16.94 -0.49 16.69
N ARG A 161 -15.82 0.25 16.53
CA ARG A 161 -15.03 0.72 17.68
C ARG A 161 -14.72 2.21 17.55
N PRO A 162 -14.87 3.01 18.63
CA PRO A 162 -14.35 4.37 18.65
C PRO A 162 -12.84 4.30 18.38
N LYS A 163 -12.41 4.86 17.25
CA LYS A 163 -11.00 4.93 16.87
C LYS A 163 -10.46 6.27 17.29
N GLY A 164 -9.65 6.28 18.33
CA GLY A 164 -8.90 7.45 18.74
C GLY A 164 -8.72 7.52 20.23
N TYR A 165 -7.77 8.35 20.64
CA TYR A 165 -7.46 8.61 22.03
C TYR A 165 -8.13 9.90 22.49
N VAL A 166 -8.36 10.03 23.79
CA VAL A 166 -8.68 11.33 24.39
C VAL A 166 -7.43 12.22 24.39
N LEU A 167 -7.61 13.54 24.36
CA LEU A 167 -6.50 14.52 24.33
C LEU A 167 -5.53 14.28 25.50
N ALA A 168 -6.06 14.11 26.70
CA ALA A 168 -5.29 13.89 27.93
C ALA A 168 -4.33 12.69 27.86
N ALA A 169 -4.71 11.60 27.18
CA ALA A 169 -3.85 10.43 27.04
C ALA A 169 -2.61 10.73 26.18
N VAL A 170 -2.76 11.61 25.19
CA VAL A 170 -1.64 12.03 24.32
C VAL A 170 -0.76 13.05 25.01
N GLU A 171 -1.34 13.97 25.77
CA GLU A 171 -0.61 14.93 26.61
C GLU A 171 0.23 14.21 27.67
N GLN A 172 -0.34 13.22 28.37
CA GLN A 172 0.37 12.41 29.35
C GLN A 172 1.52 11.62 28.72
N ALA A 173 1.30 11.01 27.55
CA ALA A 173 2.36 10.29 26.84
C ALA A 173 3.46 11.24 26.33
N TYR A 174 3.11 12.46 25.93
CA TYR A 174 4.06 13.48 25.52
C TYR A 174 4.94 13.94 26.69
N ALA A 175 4.32 14.21 27.85
CA ALA A 175 5.02 14.59 29.07
C ALA A 175 5.97 13.49 29.59
N GLU A 176 5.65 12.23 29.36
CA GLU A 176 6.47 11.07 29.76
C GLU A 176 7.54 10.69 28.71
N ALA A 177 7.56 11.36 27.55
CA ALA A 177 8.47 11.00 26.46
C ALA A 177 9.88 11.57 26.68
N ASN A 178 10.82 10.72 27.06
CA ASN A 178 12.22 11.11 27.30
C ASN A 178 13.03 11.50 26.04
N SER A 179 12.51 11.27 24.84
CA SER A 179 13.22 11.53 23.59
C SER A 179 12.59 12.70 22.83
N GLN A 180 13.40 13.71 22.51
CA GLN A 180 12.94 14.84 21.67
C GLN A 180 12.40 14.35 20.32
N ARG A 181 13.03 13.34 19.69
CA ARG A 181 12.56 12.81 18.41
C ARG A 181 11.17 12.18 18.50
N LEU A 182 10.87 11.53 19.62
CA LEU A 182 9.53 10.99 19.86
C LEU A 182 8.53 12.12 20.11
N ARG A 183 8.90 13.12 20.93
CA ARG A 183 8.06 14.31 21.16
C ARG A 183 7.73 15.03 19.86
N ASP A 184 8.72 15.29 19.02
CA ASP A 184 8.52 15.93 17.71
C ASP A 184 7.57 15.09 16.82
N THR A 185 7.78 13.78 16.79
CA THR A 185 6.90 12.86 16.03
C THR A 185 5.47 12.86 16.55
N LEU A 186 5.27 12.84 17.88
CA LEU A 186 3.94 12.88 18.50
C LEU A 186 3.24 14.19 18.22
N ARG A 187 3.93 15.32 18.39
CA ARG A 187 3.42 16.66 18.09
C ARG A 187 2.96 16.75 16.64
N ILE A 188 3.85 16.45 15.70
CA ILE A 188 3.52 16.50 14.26
C ILE A 188 2.29 15.63 13.96
N ARG A 189 2.24 14.39 14.44
CA ARG A 189 1.09 13.51 14.18
C ARG A 189 -0.20 14.01 14.82
N ALA A 190 -0.12 14.50 16.04
CA ALA A 190 -1.28 14.94 16.80
C ALA A 190 -1.86 16.25 16.27
N THR A 191 -1.04 17.14 15.69
CA THR A 191 -1.49 18.45 15.17
C THR A 191 -1.73 18.49 13.66
N THR A 192 -1.19 17.54 12.88
CA THR A 192 -1.36 17.53 11.41
C THR A 192 -2.05 16.28 10.86
N GLY A 193 -2.12 15.21 11.64
CA GLY A 193 -2.62 13.90 11.16
C GLY A 193 -1.72 13.22 10.12
N MET A 194 -0.49 13.67 9.89
CA MET A 194 0.41 13.08 8.90
C MET A 194 0.80 11.62 9.22
N HIS A 195 0.99 10.82 8.17
CA HIS A 195 1.50 9.47 8.24
C HIS A 195 3.01 9.44 8.53
N ALA A 196 3.49 8.32 9.06
CA ALA A 196 4.91 8.07 9.31
C ALA A 196 5.79 8.38 8.10
N THR A 197 5.38 7.87 6.94
CA THR A 197 6.09 8.02 5.67
C THR A 197 5.99 9.42 5.10
N GLU A 198 4.99 10.22 5.49
CA GLU A 198 4.91 11.62 5.11
C GLU A 198 5.92 12.44 5.93
N ILE A 199 5.94 12.22 7.25
CA ILE A 199 6.89 12.88 8.17
C ILE A 199 8.34 12.52 7.81
N ASP A 200 8.62 11.24 7.56
CA ASP A 200 9.98 10.77 7.22
C ASP A 200 10.46 11.36 5.89
N ARG A 201 9.59 11.53 4.89
CA ARG A 201 9.93 12.18 3.63
C ARG A 201 10.22 13.67 3.80
N VAL A 202 9.39 14.39 4.55
CA VAL A 202 9.67 15.80 4.89
C VAL A 202 11.01 15.92 5.62
N ALA A 203 11.29 15.02 6.56
CA ALA A 203 12.55 14.99 7.31
C ALA A 203 13.77 14.73 6.41
N ARG A 204 13.63 13.99 5.30
CA ARG A 204 14.69 13.74 4.31
C ARG A 204 14.88 14.87 3.29
N GLY A 205 14.04 15.90 3.32
CA GLY A 205 14.08 17.01 2.38
C GLY A 205 13.15 16.87 1.16
N ASP A 206 12.35 15.80 1.07
CA ASP A 206 11.35 15.66 0.00
C ASP A 206 10.15 16.63 0.19
N GLY A 207 10.08 17.29 1.34
CA GLY A 207 9.08 18.31 1.65
C GLY A 207 9.74 19.64 1.96
N ILE A 208 9.09 20.73 1.54
CA ILE A 208 9.58 22.09 1.68
C ILE A 208 8.89 22.74 2.88
N LEU A 209 9.68 23.21 3.84
CA LEU A 209 9.20 24.08 4.92
C LEU A 209 9.33 25.54 4.46
N THR A 210 8.25 26.30 4.59
CA THR A 210 8.24 27.74 4.27
C THR A 210 7.76 28.52 5.47
N GLU A 211 8.56 29.46 5.93
CA GLU A 211 8.17 30.35 7.02
C GLU A 211 7.24 31.45 6.50
N VAL A 212 6.17 31.73 7.24
CA VAL A 212 5.12 32.70 6.85
C VAL A 212 4.97 33.81 7.89
N ASN A 213 5.06 33.49 9.18
CA ASN A 213 4.88 34.44 10.30
C ASN A 213 3.57 35.24 10.23
N ASP A 214 2.45 34.54 10.04
CA ASP A 214 1.13 35.18 9.98
C ASP A 214 0.65 35.57 11.39
N PRO A 215 0.13 36.79 11.59
CA PRO A 215 -0.43 37.25 12.87
C PRO A 215 -1.52 36.35 13.48
N CYS A 216 -2.23 35.54 12.67
CA CYS A 216 -3.22 34.59 13.17
C CYS A 216 -2.62 33.40 13.95
N GLY A 217 -1.29 33.30 14.01
CA GLY A 217 -0.54 32.25 14.70
C GLY A 217 -0.04 31.13 13.79
N ILE A 218 -0.17 31.25 12.47
CA ILE A 218 0.48 30.34 11.51
C ILE A 218 1.94 30.76 11.38
N LYS A 219 2.87 29.92 11.88
CA LYS A 219 4.31 30.19 11.78
C LYS A 219 4.83 29.91 10.37
N GLY A 220 4.33 28.86 9.73
CA GLY A 220 4.78 28.46 8.40
C GLY A 220 3.96 27.31 7.82
N THR A 221 4.40 26.80 6.68
CA THR A 221 3.77 25.68 5.99
C THR A 221 4.76 24.56 5.70
N VAL A 222 4.23 23.34 5.53
CA VAL A 222 4.95 22.20 4.96
C VAL A 222 4.27 21.77 3.67
N THR A 223 5.04 21.69 2.59
CA THR A 223 4.57 21.28 1.26
C THR A 223 5.24 19.97 0.84
N PHE A 224 4.47 18.94 0.48
CA PHE A 224 5.00 17.63 0.11
C PHE A 224 4.10 16.90 -0.91
N ARG A 225 4.69 15.99 -1.70
CA ARG A 225 3.93 15.17 -2.68
C ARG A 225 3.19 14.02 -2.00
N GLN A 226 1.89 13.91 -2.24
CA GLN A 226 1.08 12.75 -1.86
C GLN A 226 1.17 11.66 -2.95
N LEU A 227 1.94 10.59 -2.66
CA LEU A 227 2.22 9.52 -3.63
C LEU A 227 0.97 8.82 -4.17
N LYS A 228 -0.11 8.74 -3.39
CA LYS A 228 -1.34 8.06 -3.80
C LYS A 228 -2.24 8.88 -4.71
N ALA A 229 -2.14 10.21 -4.66
CA ALA A 229 -3.02 11.12 -5.38
C ALA A 229 -2.29 11.91 -6.49
N ASP A 230 -0.98 11.66 -6.62
CA ASP A 230 -0.04 12.43 -7.44
C ASP A 230 -0.26 13.95 -7.36
N MET A 231 -0.45 14.44 -6.15
CA MET A 231 -0.83 15.82 -5.87
C MET A 231 0.10 16.40 -4.81
N THR A 232 0.46 17.67 -4.94
CA THR A 232 1.16 18.42 -3.90
C THR A 232 0.16 18.81 -2.81
N HIS A 233 0.54 18.58 -1.55
CA HIS A 233 -0.27 18.94 -0.40
C HIS A 233 0.51 19.89 0.49
N THR A 234 -0.14 21.00 0.86
CA THR A 234 0.40 22.02 1.75
C THR A 234 -0.40 22.00 3.06
N ILE A 235 0.29 22.08 4.20
CA ILE A 235 -0.33 22.14 5.53
C ILE A 235 0.26 23.34 6.27
N SER A 236 -0.59 24.17 6.87
CA SER A 236 -0.19 25.26 7.76
C SER A 236 0.09 24.78 9.18
N LEU A 237 1.11 25.35 9.80
CA LEU A 237 1.69 24.90 11.05
C LEU A 237 1.80 26.05 12.05
N ASP A 238 1.52 25.74 13.32
CA ASP A 238 1.85 26.63 14.44
C ASP A 238 3.37 26.65 14.69
N SER A 239 3.80 27.54 15.59
CA SER A 239 5.23 27.73 15.90
C SER A 239 5.92 26.46 16.38
N GLU A 240 5.28 25.73 17.29
CA GLU A 240 5.86 24.55 17.93
C GLU A 240 5.95 23.35 16.97
N THR A 241 4.92 23.15 16.14
CA THR A 241 4.90 22.10 15.11
C THR A 241 5.88 22.41 13.99
N PHE A 242 5.98 23.68 13.56
CA PHE A 242 6.99 24.11 12.59
C PHE A 242 8.41 23.84 13.10
N ALA A 243 8.70 24.17 14.36
CA ALA A 243 9.99 23.87 14.99
C ALA A 243 10.28 22.37 15.09
N ALA A 244 9.26 21.54 15.35
CA ALA A 244 9.41 20.08 15.36
C ALA A 244 9.81 19.54 13.98
N PHE A 245 9.23 20.07 12.89
CA PHE A 245 9.64 19.72 11.54
C PHE A 245 11.07 20.14 11.22
N GLN A 246 11.48 21.36 11.61
CA GLN A 246 12.85 21.82 11.44
C GLN A 246 13.86 20.88 12.12
N ARG A 247 13.57 20.45 13.36
CA ARG A 247 14.41 19.48 14.07
C ARG A 247 14.46 18.12 13.37
N CYS A 248 13.34 17.65 12.84
CA CYS A 248 13.31 16.43 12.06
C CYS A 248 14.14 16.53 10.77
N GLN A 249 14.13 17.68 10.09
CA GLN A 249 14.97 17.94 8.91
C GLN A 249 16.47 17.97 9.23
N ILE A 250 16.87 18.59 10.34
CA ILE A 250 18.27 18.59 10.80
C ILE A 250 18.78 17.15 10.99
N VAL A 251 17.92 16.25 11.50
CA VAL A 251 18.27 14.83 11.68
C VAL A 251 18.29 14.05 10.35
N GLY A 252 17.64 14.56 9.30
CA GLY A 252 17.56 13.93 7.98
C GLY A 252 16.67 12.69 7.91
N ARG A 253 15.98 12.32 9.00
CA ARG A 253 15.09 11.13 9.05
C ARG A 253 14.05 11.21 10.17
N GLY A 254 12.86 10.71 9.85
CA GLY A 254 11.78 10.52 10.83
C GLY A 254 12.03 9.35 11.78
N LEU A 255 11.18 9.20 12.79
CA LEU A 255 11.14 8.00 13.63
C LEU A 255 10.25 6.95 12.96
N GLY A 256 10.80 5.78 12.64
CA GLY A 256 10.04 4.68 12.04
C GLY A 256 8.93 4.16 12.98
N ASP A 257 7.83 3.67 12.41
CA ASP A 257 6.65 3.23 13.18
C ASP A 257 6.98 2.16 14.24
N SER A 258 7.87 1.22 13.94
CA SER A 258 8.30 0.19 14.90
C SER A 258 8.97 0.79 16.14
N GLY A 259 9.87 1.75 15.93
CA GLY A 259 10.55 2.49 17.00
C GLY A 259 9.56 3.32 17.83
N VAL A 260 8.65 4.03 17.16
CA VAL A 260 7.57 4.80 17.83
C VAL A 260 6.72 3.87 18.70
N VAL A 261 6.25 2.74 18.16
CA VAL A 261 5.42 1.77 18.88
C VAL A 261 6.14 1.22 20.12
N GLN A 262 7.42 0.84 20.00
CA GLN A 262 8.18 0.34 21.13
C GLN A 262 8.34 1.40 22.24
N MET A 263 8.64 2.65 21.87
CA MET A 263 8.79 3.73 22.85
C MET A 263 7.47 4.08 23.53
N LEU A 264 6.35 4.08 22.78
CA LEU A 264 5.01 4.31 23.33
C LEU A 264 4.54 3.19 24.27
N ARG A 265 4.90 1.94 23.99
CA ARG A 265 4.68 0.82 24.94
C ARG A 265 5.44 1.05 26.24
N ARG A 266 6.73 1.39 26.16
CA ARG A 266 7.54 1.72 27.35
C ARG A 266 6.99 2.90 28.14
N ILE A 267 6.44 3.91 27.47
CA ILE A 267 5.76 5.03 28.13
C ILE A 267 4.52 4.52 28.89
N ALA A 268 3.66 3.74 28.24
CA ALA A 268 2.48 3.19 28.88
C ALA A 268 2.83 2.33 30.11
N ASP A 269 3.88 1.51 30.02
CA ASP A 269 4.35 0.70 31.14
C ASP A 269 4.87 1.57 32.30
N ARG A 270 5.59 2.66 32.01
CA ARG A 270 6.01 3.63 33.04
C ARG A 270 4.82 4.32 33.69
N LEU A 271 3.84 4.78 32.91
CA LEU A 271 2.63 5.40 33.45
C LEU A 271 1.87 4.42 34.36
N ARG A 272 1.70 3.17 33.93
CA ARG A 272 1.09 2.10 34.75
C ARG A 272 1.81 1.83 36.06
N SER A 273 3.14 1.92 36.06
CA SER A 273 3.94 1.74 37.27
C SER A 273 3.79 2.88 38.28
N LYS A 274 3.37 4.07 37.82
CA LYS A 274 3.09 5.24 38.67
C LYS A 274 1.68 5.21 39.26
N CYS A 275 0.77 4.42 38.68
CA CYS A 275 -0.60 4.30 39.17
C CYS A 275 -0.66 3.42 40.43
N THR A 276 -1.31 3.94 41.47
CA THR A 276 -1.63 3.23 42.70
C THR A 276 -2.93 2.43 42.58
N ASN A 277 -3.88 2.90 41.76
CA ASN A 277 -5.16 2.25 41.49
C ASN A 277 -5.08 1.31 40.27
N GLU A 278 -5.62 0.10 40.41
CA GLU A 278 -5.71 -0.90 39.34
C GLU A 278 -6.65 -0.47 38.19
N GLU A 279 -7.70 0.29 38.47
CA GLU A 279 -8.60 0.82 37.45
C GLU A 279 -7.90 1.85 36.54
N GLU A 280 -7.17 2.78 37.16
CA GLU A 280 -6.33 3.76 36.45
C GLU A 280 -5.27 3.05 35.61
N ARG A 281 -4.61 2.03 36.18
CA ARG A 281 -3.63 1.20 35.48
C ARG A 281 -4.21 0.51 34.24
N ARG A 282 -5.43 -0.02 34.34
CA ARG A 282 -6.14 -0.67 33.22
C ARG A 282 -6.59 0.32 32.14
N SER A 283 -6.88 1.57 32.52
CA SER A 283 -7.26 2.62 31.58
C SER A 283 -6.11 3.08 30.68
N ILE A 284 -4.85 2.89 31.11
CA ILE A 284 -3.67 3.25 30.33
C ILE A 284 -3.44 2.21 29.23
N VAL A 285 -3.77 2.60 28.01
CA VAL A 285 -3.54 1.82 26.79
C VAL A 285 -2.36 2.42 26.01
N PRO A 286 -1.42 1.61 25.49
CA PRO A 286 -0.34 2.11 24.67
C PRO A 286 -0.87 2.84 23.43
N LEU A 287 -0.40 4.07 23.23
CA LEU A 287 -0.72 4.81 22.03
C LEU A 287 -0.15 4.11 20.80
N HIS A 288 -0.91 4.10 19.70
CA HIS A 288 -0.47 3.58 18.42
C HIS A 288 -0.39 4.71 17.39
N PRO A 289 0.73 4.85 16.67
CA PRO A 289 0.96 5.96 15.73
C PRO A 289 -0.07 6.06 14.60
N SER A 290 -0.63 4.93 14.16
CA SER A 290 -1.70 4.93 13.14
C SER A 290 -3.05 5.42 13.68
N GLN A 291 -3.30 5.30 14.98
CA GLN A 291 -4.54 5.76 15.60
C GLN A 291 -4.50 7.25 15.94
N LEU A 292 -3.31 7.86 16.07
CA LEU A 292 -3.17 9.31 16.26
C LEU A 292 -3.78 10.11 15.11
N ARG A 293 -3.65 9.66 13.85
CA ARG A 293 -4.31 10.29 12.70
C ARG A 293 -5.83 10.24 12.80
N HIS A 294 -6.39 9.12 13.27
CA HIS A 294 -7.83 9.01 13.51
C HIS A 294 -8.28 9.89 14.67
N SER A 295 -7.44 10.00 15.70
CA SER A 295 -7.66 10.88 16.84
C SER A 295 -7.68 12.34 16.40
N PHE A 296 -6.70 12.77 15.58
CA PHE A 296 -6.66 14.10 14.97
C PHE A 296 -7.96 14.44 14.25
N SER A 297 -8.45 13.57 13.35
CA SER A 297 -9.73 13.81 12.67
C SER A 297 -10.92 13.92 13.63
N THR A 298 -10.91 13.16 14.71
CA THR A 298 -11.96 13.21 15.74
C THR A 298 -11.89 14.51 16.53
N TRP A 299 -10.70 14.89 17.02
CA TRP A 299 -10.46 16.12 17.78
C TRP A 299 -10.70 17.37 16.95
N ALA A 300 -10.29 17.37 15.67
CA ALA A 300 -10.54 18.47 14.75
C ALA A 300 -12.04 18.74 14.61
N ARG A 301 -12.86 17.69 14.59
CA ARG A 301 -14.31 17.81 14.52
C ARG A 301 -14.94 18.28 15.83
N THR A 302 -14.44 17.81 16.98
CA THR A 302 -15.11 18.04 18.28
C THR A 302 -14.56 19.22 19.06
N ASN A 303 -13.27 19.54 18.91
CA ASN A 303 -12.53 20.51 19.70
C ASN A 303 -11.69 21.48 18.84
N GLY A 304 -11.71 21.33 17.51
CA GLY A 304 -10.83 22.09 16.62
C GLY A 304 -11.32 23.51 16.40
N GLU A 305 -10.38 24.46 16.41
CA GLU A 305 -10.57 25.83 15.97
C GLU A 305 -9.97 25.99 14.57
N LEU A 306 -10.76 26.51 13.63
CA LEU A 306 -10.28 26.81 12.28
C LEU A 306 -9.60 28.18 12.26
N VAL A 307 -8.28 28.20 12.08
CA VAL A 307 -7.47 29.41 11.96
C VAL A 307 -7.24 29.72 10.49
N ARG A 308 -7.63 30.92 10.05
CA ARG A 308 -7.44 31.37 8.67
C ARG A 308 -6.30 32.40 8.59
N PRO A 309 -5.48 32.38 7.51
CA PRO A 309 -4.42 33.36 7.30
C PRO A 309 -4.96 34.79 7.28
N THR A 310 -4.18 35.74 7.79
CA THR A 310 -4.56 37.15 7.86
C THR A 310 -4.33 37.79 6.49
N GLY A 311 -5.41 37.95 5.73
CA GLY A 311 -5.41 38.69 4.47
C GLY A 311 -4.77 37.94 3.30
N ARG A 312 -5.61 37.28 2.49
CA ARG A 312 -5.58 37.19 1.01
C ARG A 312 -6.44 36.00 0.56
N GLY A 313 -7.37 36.26 -0.35
CA GLY A 313 -8.16 35.25 -1.06
C GLY A 313 -9.47 34.87 -0.37
N LEU A 314 -10.46 34.53 -1.18
CA LEU A 314 -11.69 33.87 -0.73
C LEU A 314 -11.43 32.36 -0.58
N PRO A 315 -12.08 31.66 0.37
CA PRO A 315 -12.04 30.20 0.45
C PRO A 315 -12.31 29.56 -0.92
N ILE A 316 -11.64 28.45 -1.24
CA ILE A 316 -11.86 27.79 -2.54
C ILE A 316 -13.30 27.32 -2.73
N GLU A 317 -14.03 27.08 -1.66
CA GLU A 317 -15.46 26.82 -1.68
C GLU A 317 -16.26 28.03 -2.21
N GLU A 318 -15.89 29.25 -1.80
CA GLU A 318 -16.50 30.49 -2.28
C GLU A 318 -16.06 30.79 -3.72
N VAL A 319 -14.79 30.56 -4.06
CA VAL A 319 -14.31 30.67 -5.45
C VAL A 319 -15.02 29.66 -6.35
N ALA A 320 -15.19 28.41 -5.91
CA ALA A 320 -15.91 27.38 -6.65
C ALA A 320 -17.37 27.76 -6.88
N ALA A 321 -18.04 28.32 -5.87
CA ALA A 321 -19.41 28.81 -5.99
C ALA A 321 -19.53 29.95 -7.00
N VAL A 322 -18.62 30.94 -6.96
CA VAL A 322 -18.58 32.05 -7.93
C VAL A 322 -18.30 31.54 -9.36
N MET A 323 -17.44 30.53 -9.50
CA MET A 323 -17.13 29.91 -10.80
C MET A 323 -18.22 28.96 -11.31
N GLY A 324 -19.33 28.76 -10.57
CA GLY A 324 -20.39 27.83 -10.94
C GLY A 324 -19.98 26.35 -10.87
N HIS A 325 -18.89 26.03 -10.17
CA HIS A 325 -18.46 24.65 -9.98
C HIS A 325 -19.32 23.97 -8.91
N THR A 326 -20.15 23.02 -9.32
CA THR A 326 -20.96 22.18 -8.40
C THR A 326 -20.14 21.20 -7.57
N ASN A 327 -18.88 20.94 -7.97
CA ASN A 327 -17.99 20.03 -7.28
C ASN A 327 -16.66 20.72 -6.93
N ILE A 328 -16.47 20.98 -5.63
CA ILE A 328 -15.25 21.56 -5.06
C ILE A 328 -14.00 20.74 -5.45
N LYS A 329 -14.11 19.43 -5.68
CA LYS A 329 -12.97 18.59 -6.12
C LYS A 329 -12.40 19.01 -7.47
N THR A 330 -13.24 19.50 -8.39
CA THR A 330 -12.80 19.97 -9.70
C THR A 330 -11.97 21.25 -9.55
N THR A 331 -12.47 22.21 -8.77
CA THR A 331 -11.74 23.46 -8.48
C THR A 331 -10.44 23.18 -7.74
N LYS A 332 -10.45 22.27 -6.75
CA LYS A 332 -9.25 21.81 -6.02
C LYS A 332 -8.22 21.14 -6.95
N LYS A 333 -8.65 20.42 -7.98
CA LYS A 333 -7.72 19.73 -8.90
C LYS A 333 -6.96 20.69 -9.82
N PHE A 334 -7.59 21.80 -10.23
CA PHE A 334 -7.01 22.72 -11.23
C PHE A 334 -6.43 24.01 -10.64
N TYR A 335 -6.88 24.46 -9.47
CA TYR A 335 -6.56 25.78 -8.94
C TYR A 335 -5.96 25.77 -7.52
N LEU A 336 -5.73 24.61 -6.91
CA LEU A 336 -5.20 24.55 -5.55
C LEU A 336 -3.67 24.74 -5.53
N THR A 337 -3.26 26.00 -5.57
CA THR A 337 -1.95 26.49 -5.16
C THR A 337 -2.11 27.46 -3.99
N GLU A 338 -2.97 27.13 -3.03
CA GLU A 338 -3.03 27.86 -1.76
C GLU A 338 -1.66 27.80 -1.09
N ARG A 339 -0.95 28.93 -1.07
CA ARG A 339 0.39 29.04 -0.48
C ARG A 339 0.35 28.85 1.03
N VAL A 340 -0.74 29.30 1.66
CA VAL A 340 -0.98 29.20 3.10
C VAL A 340 -2.43 28.79 3.32
N PRO A 341 -2.73 27.47 3.42
CA PRO A 341 -4.09 27.01 3.67
C PRO A 341 -4.52 27.31 5.13
N PRO A 342 -5.83 27.21 5.45
CA PRO A 342 -6.28 27.25 6.84
C PRO A 342 -5.62 26.16 7.71
N MET A 343 -5.39 26.48 8.98
CA MET A 343 -4.84 25.56 9.98
C MET A 343 -5.96 25.13 10.94
N ILE A 344 -5.91 23.88 11.40
CA ILE A 344 -6.76 23.43 12.52
C ILE A 344 -5.91 23.53 13.78
N ARG A 345 -6.30 24.40 14.70
CA ARG A 345 -5.72 24.48 16.04
C ARG A 345 -6.49 23.56 16.97
N LEU A 346 -5.78 22.71 17.69
CA LEU A 346 -6.35 21.83 18.71
C LEU A 346 -5.94 22.32 20.09
N PRO A 347 -6.78 22.13 21.13
CA PRO A 347 -6.46 22.50 22.51
C PRO A 347 -5.53 21.47 23.17
N LEU A 348 -4.51 20.98 22.44
CA LEU A 348 -3.51 20.03 22.94
C LEU A 348 -2.40 20.76 23.69
N ARG A 349 -2.12 20.33 24.92
CA ARG A 349 -1.03 20.84 25.76
C ARG A 349 0.19 19.93 25.69
N LEU A 350 0.95 20.04 24.61
CA LEU A 350 2.15 19.22 24.37
C LEU A 350 3.41 19.90 24.91
N VAL A 351 3.47 20.15 26.21
CA VAL A 351 4.60 20.85 26.84
C VAL A 351 5.47 19.84 27.57
N HIS A 352 6.79 19.87 27.31
CA HIS A 352 7.77 19.09 28.07
C HIS A 352 8.92 20.01 28.52
N PRO A 353 9.38 19.94 29.79
CA PRO A 353 10.44 20.84 30.31
C PRO A 353 11.75 20.81 29.51
N ALA A 354 12.08 19.64 28.94
CA ALA A 354 13.25 19.46 28.09
C ALA A 354 13.04 19.84 26.60
N ASP A 355 11.90 20.43 26.21
CA ASP A 355 11.75 20.96 24.86
C ASP A 355 12.65 22.19 24.68
N PRO A 356 13.34 22.32 23.54
CA PRO A 356 14.24 23.44 23.31
C PRO A 356 13.45 24.76 23.29
N SER A 357 13.96 25.76 24.02
CA SER A 357 13.43 27.13 23.94
C SER A 357 13.59 27.68 22.52
N ALA A 358 12.73 28.63 22.14
CA ALA A 358 12.81 29.29 20.83
C ALA A 358 14.21 29.89 20.55
N GLU A 359 14.89 30.40 21.59
CA GLU A 359 16.23 30.96 21.52
C GLU A 359 17.31 29.89 21.27
N SER A 360 17.21 28.74 21.92
CA SER A 360 18.18 27.63 21.74
C SER A 360 18.10 26.99 20.35
N ALA A 361 16.92 27.04 19.71
CA ALA A 361 16.71 26.54 18.36
C ALA A 361 17.31 27.49 17.30
N ALA A 362 17.22 28.81 17.52
CA ALA A 362 17.81 29.81 16.64
C ALA A 362 19.35 29.76 16.65
N ALA A 363 19.97 29.60 17.82
CA ALA A 363 21.42 29.51 17.98
C ALA A 363 22.04 28.30 17.24
N ARG A 364 21.36 27.14 17.26
CA ARG A 364 21.83 25.94 16.53
C ARG A 364 21.71 26.04 15.01
N LYS A 365 20.75 26.83 14.51
CA LYS A 365 20.59 27.06 13.06
C LYS A 365 21.68 27.97 12.52
N ALA A 366 22.13 28.96 13.30
CA ALA A 366 23.29 29.79 12.98
C ALA A 366 24.57 28.95 12.91
N ALA A 367 24.80 28.07 13.89
CA ALA A 367 25.99 27.22 13.96
C ALA A 367 26.04 26.06 12.94
N SER A 368 24.98 25.84 12.14
CA SER A 368 24.94 24.81 11.09
C SER A 368 25.09 25.38 9.67
N ASN A 369 25.11 26.72 9.55
CA ASN A 369 25.30 27.44 8.28
C ASN A 369 26.71 28.06 8.16
N ASP A 370 27.53 27.92 9.21
CA ASP A 370 29.00 28.04 9.19
C ASP A 370 29.59 26.63 9.10
#